data_AF-A0A536AWK2-F1
#
_entry.id   AF-A0A536AWK2-F1
#
_cell.length_a   1.000
_cell.length_b   1.000
_cell.length_c   1.000
_cell.angle_alpha   90.00
_cell.angle_beta   90.00
_cell.angle_gamma   90.00
#
_symmetry.space_group_name_H-M   'P 1'
#
loop_
_entity.id
_entity.type
_entity.pdbx_description
1 polymer ?
#
loop_
_entity_poly.entity_id
_entity_poly.type
_entity_poly.pdbx_seq_one_letter_code
_entity_poly.pdbx_strand_id
1 'polypeptide(L)'
;MSLLIMPNGRVRPRREALQLAEEPHFDPRHVRRVVAAFEREANRAPSMVLSVRSDLPGFKVADARRALTGLPSPGDYAVVIKPLRFRTRPHLSGLCEFDLGRIIVRVPEPFRPFDELVYVSARRKPGGGMRFAWLAEKVRFRSRRDVIRFIYCHEWLHWYLREMQGRRSGAETACDRFALRNFRRRSVTVDDALEALRGTRTQPVPEAYRLAA
;
A
#
# COMPACT_ATOMS: atom_id res chain seq x y z
N MET A 1 44.80 -51.36 33.91
CA MET A 1 43.42 -51.48 34.42
C MET A 1 42.59 -50.34 33.85
N SER A 2 41.60 -50.68 33.05
CA SER A 2 40.65 -49.71 32.48
C SER A 2 39.55 -49.34 33.48
N LEU A 3 38.98 -48.15 33.22
CA LEU A 3 37.66 -47.62 33.59
C LEU A 3 37.55 -46.85 34.92
N LEU A 4 37.37 -45.53 34.82
CA LEU A 4 36.03 -44.94 34.80
C LEU A 4 36.03 -43.49 34.27
N ILE A 5 35.14 -43.27 33.31
CA ILE A 5 34.82 -42.01 32.63
C ILE A 5 33.78 -41.27 33.47
N MET A 6 33.99 -39.99 33.73
CA MET A 6 32.96 -39.03 34.16
C MET A 6 32.91 -37.87 33.14
N PRO A 7 31.73 -37.38 32.74
CA PRO A 7 31.63 -36.37 31.70
C PRO A 7 31.97 -34.97 32.23
N ASN A 8 32.83 -34.27 31.48
CA ASN A 8 33.15 -32.86 31.69
C ASN A 8 31.90 -32.01 31.41
N GLY A 9 31.33 -31.40 32.45
CA GLY A 9 30.27 -30.41 32.31
C GLY A 9 30.78 -29.20 31.53
N ARG A 10 30.20 -28.96 30.34
CA ARG A 10 30.46 -27.76 29.54
C ARG A 10 30.01 -26.52 30.34
N VAL A 11 30.96 -25.76 30.87
CA VAL A 11 30.72 -24.40 31.37
C VAL A 11 30.32 -23.53 30.19
N ARG A 12 29.03 -23.23 30.06
CA ARG A 12 28.56 -22.18 29.15
C ARG A 12 28.98 -20.83 29.74
N PRO A 13 29.61 -19.91 28.98
CA PRO A 13 29.81 -18.56 29.46
C PRO A 13 28.43 -17.95 29.68
N ARG A 14 28.12 -17.67 30.94
CA ARG A 14 26.96 -16.87 31.34
C ARG A 14 27.18 -15.50 30.71
N ARG A 15 26.51 -15.23 29.59
CA ARG A 15 26.37 -13.86 29.08
C ARG A 15 25.79 -13.06 30.25
N GLU A 16 26.61 -12.21 30.87
CA GLU A 16 26.10 -11.14 31.70
C GLU A 16 25.24 -10.28 30.79
N ALA A 17 23.93 -10.40 30.95
CA ALA A 17 23.02 -9.42 30.44
C ALA A 17 23.40 -8.11 31.12
N LEU A 18 23.96 -7.17 30.36
CA LEU A 18 23.94 -5.77 30.72
C LEU A 18 22.49 -5.45 31.04
N GLN A 19 22.16 -5.35 32.32
CA GLN A 19 20.91 -4.78 32.77
C GLN A 19 20.99 -3.31 32.37
N LEU A 20 20.52 -3.04 31.15
CA LEU A 20 20.03 -1.71 30.80
C LEU A 20 18.99 -1.42 31.87
N ALA A 21 19.34 -0.50 32.77
CA ALA A 21 18.42 0.02 33.76
C ALA A 21 17.10 0.27 33.03
N GLU A 22 16.02 -0.34 33.53
CA GLU A 22 14.68 -0.08 33.02
C GLU A 22 14.40 1.40 33.27
N GLU A 23 14.73 2.21 32.27
CA GLU A 23 14.29 3.59 32.13
C GLU A 23 12.77 3.55 32.30
N PRO A 24 12.22 4.09 33.41
CA PRO A 24 10.87 3.75 33.86
C PRO A 24 9.76 4.22 32.91
N HIS A 25 10.12 4.88 31.81
CA HIS A 25 9.21 5.48 30.84
C HIS A 25 9.61 5.19 29.38
N PHE A 26 10.34 4.11 29.11
CA PHE A 26 10.59 3.69 27.74
C PHE A 26 9.31 3.13 27.11
N ASP A 27 8.50 3.99 26.50
CA ASP A 27 7.38 3.60 25.63
C ASP A 27 7.89 3.47 24.19
N PRO A 28 8.01 2.25 23.64
CA PRO A 28 8.46 2.05 22.26
C PRO A 28 7.53 2.72 21.24
N ARG A 29 6.25 2.96 21.60
CA ARG A 29 5.29 3.67 20.75
C ARG A 29 5.49 5.18 20.81
N HIS A 30 5.97 5.72 21.93
CA HIS A 30 6.39 7.11 22.02
C HIS A 30 7.62 7.34 21.15
N VAL A 31 8.64 6.49 21.27
CA VAL A 31 9.85 6.55 20.44
C VAL A 31 9.50 6.49 18.95
N ARG A 32 8.66 5.54 18.53
CA ARG A 32 8.18 5.46 17.14
C ARG A 32 7.43 6.71 16.68
N ARG A 33 6.60 7.31 17.55
CA ARG A 33 5.87 8.56 17.24
C ARG A 33 6.80 9.76 17.09
N VAL A 34 7.83 9.83 17.91
CA VAL A 34 8.84 10.90 17.87
C VAL A 34 9.72 10.76 16.63
N VAL A 35 10.19 9.55 16.31
CA VAL A 35 10.91 9.27 15.05
C VAL A 35 10.05 9.64 13.84
N ALA A 36 8.78 9.22 13.81
CA ALA A 36 7.87 9.60 12.74
C ALA A 36 7.58 11.11 12.69
N ALA A 37 7.67 11.84 13.82
CA ALA A 37 7.54 13.29 13.83
C ALA A 37 8.77 13.96 13.21
N PHE A 38 9.98 13.50 13.54
CA PHE A 38 11.21 13.98 12.92
C PHE A 38 11.28 13.65 11.43
N GLU A 39 10.82 12.48 11.01
CA GLU A 39 10.71 12.11 9.59
C GLU A 39 9.67 12.98 8.86
N ARG A 40 8.54 13.31 9.50
CA ARG A 40 7.55 14.25 8.94
C ARG A 40 8.07 15.68 8.81
N GLU A 41 8.87 16.13 9.78
CA GLU A 41 9.55 17.43 9.72
C GLU A 41 10.59 17.47 8.59
N ALA A 42 11.38 16.40 8.44
CA ALA A 42 12.32 16.24 7.34
C ALA A 42 11.61 16.17 5.97
N ASN A 43 10.46 15.51 5.91
CA ASN A 43 9.60 15.41 4.73
C ASN A 43 8.81 16.70 4.42
N ARG A 44 8.86 17.70 5.30
CA ARG A 44 8.30 19.05 5.09
C ARG A 44 9.21 19.94 4.23
N ALA A 45 10.45 19.50 3.97
CA ALA A 45 11.34 20.16 3.03
C ALA A 45 10.81 20.04 1.58
N PRO A 46 11.05 21.05 0.71
CA PRO A 46 10.37 21.14 -0.57
C PRO A 46 10.83 20.04 -1.56
N SER A 47 9.86 19.41 -2.21
CA SER A 47 9.97 18.54 -3.39
C SER A 47 11.14 17.54 -3.38
N MET A 48 11.13 16.57 -2.47
CA MET A 48 11.93 15.37 -2.70
C MET A 48 11.35 14.65 -3.92
N VAL A 49 12.12 14.68 -5.01
CA VAL A 49 11.88 13.91 -6.23
C VAL A 49 11.57 12.47 -5.85
N LEU A 50 10.39 11.95 -6.24
CA LEU A 50 9.95 10.57 -6.00
C LEU A 50 11.14 9.60 -6.09
N SER A 51 11.45 8.87 -5.03
CA SER A 51 12.46 7.81 -5.11
C SER A 51 11.88 6.65 -5.90
N VAL A 52 12.41 6.35 -7.09
CA VAL A 52 11.86 5.34 -8.00
C VAL A 52 12.93 4.35 -8.41
N ARG A 53 12.61 3.06 -8.26
CA ARG A 53 13.38 1.93 -8.76
C ARG A 53 12.52 1.11 -9.73
N SER A 54 13.13 0.58 -10.79
CA SER A 54 12.46 -0.32 -11.74
C SER A 54 13.27 -1.59 -11.90
N ASP A 55 12.67 -2.73 -11.55
CA ASP A 55 13.16 -4.07 -11.83
C ASP A 55 12.40 -4.69 -13.04
N LEU A 56 11.55 -3.91 -13.73
CA LEU A 56 10.75 -4.36 -14.86
C LEU A 56 11.60 -4.41 -16.15
N PRO A 57 11.74 -5.57 -16.82
CA PRO A 57 12.56 -5.70 -18.03
C PRO A 57 12.13 -4.73 -19.13
N GLY A 58 13.10 -4.02 -19.72
CA GLY A 58 12.84 -3.07 -20.80
C GLY A 58 12.10 -1.79 -20.38
N PHE A 59 11.89 -1.55 -19.08
CA PHE A 59 11.21 -0.36 -18.57
C PHE A 59 12.13 0.44 -17.65
N LYS A 60 12.62 1.60 -18.14
CA LYS A 60 13.65 2.37 -17.44
C LYS A 60 13.06 3.17 -16.28
N VAL A 61 13.89 3.54 -15.31
CA VAL A 61 13.50 4.43 -14.21
C VAL A 61 12.92 5.76 -14.73
N ALA A 62 13.45 6.30 -15.83
CA ALA A 62 12.91 7.50 -16.46
C ALA A 62 11.46 7.31 -16.97
N ASP A 63 11.12 6.12 -17.50
CA ASP A 63 9.75 5.79 -17.91
C ASP A 63 8.83 5.70 -16.70
N ALA A 64 9.29 5.09 -15.60
CA ALA A 64 8.55 5.02 -14.34
C ALA A 64 8.28 6.42 -13.78
N ARG A 65 9.30 7.29 -13.74
CA ARG A 65 9.16 8.69 -13.32
C ARG A 65 8.16 9.45 -14.17
N ARG A 66 8.22 9.31 -15.51
CA ARG A 66 7.23 9.87 -16.44
C ARG A 66 5.82 9.32 -16.18
N ALA A 67 5.70 8.02 -15.94
CA ALA A 67 4.41 7.39 -15.64
C ALA A 67 3.79 7.93 -14.35
N LEU A 68 4.60 8.27 -13.35
CA LEU A 68 4.17 8.77 -12.04
C LEU A 68 4.11 10.31 -11.95
N THR A 69 4.48 11.02 -13.00
CA THR A 69 4.45 12.48 -13.00
C THR A 69 3.04 13.00 -12.69
N GLY A 70 2.96 14.04 -11.85
CA GLY A 70 1.73 14.66 -11.39
C GLY A 70 0.94 13.85 -10.36
N LEU A 71 1.50 12.76 -9.83
CA LEU A 71 0.92 12.04 -8.69
C LEU A 71 1.52 12.53 -7.37
N PRO A 72 0.77 12.45 -6.26
CA PRO A 72 1.27 12.90 -4.96
C PRO A 72 2.47 12.05 -4.51
N SER A 73 3.42 12.66 -3.80
CA SER A 73 4.60 11.97 -3.26
C SER A 73 4.24 11.13 -2.02
N PRO A 74 4.85 9.95 -1.80
CA PRO A 74 4.68 9.18 -0.58
C PRO A 74 5.76 9.53 0.47
N GLY A 75 6.20 10.79 0.50
CA GLY A 75 7.28 11.24 1.37
C GLY A 75 8.62 10.55 1.07
N ASP A 76 9.15 9.88 2.07
CA ASP A 76 10.41 9.13 2.08
C ASP A 76 10.30 7.71 1.49
N TYR A 77 9.09 7.23 1.20
CA TYR A 77 8.90 5.89 0.66
C TYR A 77 9.46 5.78 -0.77
N ALA A 78 10.16 4.67 -1.04
CA ALA A 78 10.59 4.33 -2.38
C ALA A 78 9.48 3.62 -3.17
N VAL A 79 9.30 4.01 -4.43
CA VAL A 79 8.39 3.34 -5.37
C VAL A 79 9.19 2.32 -6.18
N VAL A 80 8.83 1.04 -6.05
CA VAL A 80 9.55 -0.05 -6.73
C VAL A 80 8.62 -0.72 -7.74
N ILE A 81 8.96 -0.57 -9.02
CA ILE A 81 8.23 -1.20 -10.14
C ILE A 81 8.81 -2.60 -10.35
N LYS A 82 7.97 -3.64 -10.23
CA LYS A 82 8.37 -5.05 -10.38
C LYS A 82 7.54 -5.75 -11.46
N PRO A 83 8.07 -6.78 -12.13
CA PRO A 83 7.26 -7.63 -13.00
C PRO A 83 6.29 -8.50 -12.18
N LEU A 84 5.10 -8.70 -12.73
CA LEU A 84 4.09 -9.66 -12.25
C LEU A 84 3.94 -10.76 -13.29
N ARG A 85 4.41 -11.96 -12.95
CA ARG A 85 4.10 -13.15 -13.74
C ARG A 85 2.71 -13.65 -13.38
N PHE A 86 1.93 -14.05 -14.37
CA PHE A 86 0.59 -14.59 -14.19
C PHE A 86 0.43 -15.88 -15.01
N ARG A 87 -0.39 -16.80 -14.51
CA ARG A 87 -0.68 -18.09 -15.19
C ARG A 87 -1.93 -18.00 -16.06
N THR A 88 -3.02 -17.47 -15.50
CA THR A 88 -4.34 -17.48 -16.16
C THR A 88 -4.59 -16.19 -16.92
N ARG A 89 -4.53 -15.05 -16.22
CA ARG A 89 -4.78 -13.73 -16.81
C ARG A 89 -3.98 -12.65 -16.08
N PRO A 90 -3.62 -11.56 -16.77
CA PRO A 90 -3.09 -10.37 -16.11
C PRO A 90 -4.11 -9.84 -15.09
N HIS A 91 -3.60 -9.26 -14.01
CA HIS A 91 -4.38 -8.68 -12.93
C HIS A 91 -3.56 -7.59 -12.23
N LEU A 92 -4.24 -6.78 -11.42
CA LEU A 92 -3.62 -5.73 -10.63
C LEU A 92 -3.00 -6.32 -9.35
N SER A 93 -1.79 -5.89 -9.01
CA SER A 93 -1.13 -6.31 -7.76
C SER A 93 -0.15 -5.24 -7.28
N GLY A 94 -0.42 -4.70 -6.09
CA GLY A 94 0.46 -3.80 -5.37
C GLY A 94 0.58 -4.22 -3.91
N LEU A 95 1.49 -3.59 -3.19
CA LEU A 95 1.42 -3.52 -1.73
C LEU A 95 2.28 -2.36 -1.21
N CYS A 96 1.92 -1.88 -0.03
CA CYS A 96 2.79 -1.06 0.82
C CYS A 96 3.59 -1.93 1.78
N GLU A 97 4.91 -2.00 1.60
CA GLU A 97 5.85 -2.56 2.58
C GLU A 97 6.20 -1.47 3.60
N PHE A 98 5.30 -1.23 4.55
CA PHE A 98 5.44 -0.12 5.50
C PHE A 98 6.72 -0.17 6.32
N ASP A 99 7.10 -1.35 6.81
CA ASP A 99 8.30 -1.51 7.65
C ASP A 99 9.61 -1.29 6.86
N LEU A 100 9.54 -1.29 5.53
CA LEU A 100 10.68 -1.08 4.64
C LEU A 100 10.63 0.27 3.91
N GLY A 101 9.59 1.08 4.15
CA GLY A 101 9.39 2.36 3.46
C GLY A 101 9.23 2.20 1.95
N ARG A 102 8.41 1.25 1.48
CA ARG A 102 8.25 1.02 0.02
C ARG A 102 6.80 0.87 -0.43
N ILE A 103 6.52 1.40 -1.61
CA ILE A 103 5.33 1.10 -2.40
C ILE A 103 5.76 0.19 -3.56
N ILE A 104 5.26 -1.04 -3.57
CA ILE A 104 5.53 -2.02 -4.61
C ILE A 104 4.42 -1.97 -5.66
N VAL A 105 4.79 -1.66 -6.90
CA VAL A 105 3.87 -1.65 -8.04
C VAL A 105 4.25 -2.81 -8.95
N ARG A 106 3.37 -3.82 -9.07
CA ARG A 106 3.64 -4.98 -9.94
C ARG A 106 2.91 -4.86 -11.27
N VAL A 107 3.66 -4.97 -12.36
CA VAL A 107 3.15 -4.80 -13.73
C VAL A 107 3.11 -6.16 -14.43
N PRO A 108 1.96 -6.59 -14.98
CA PRO A 108 1.84 -7.84 -15.72
C PRO A 108 2.87 -7.95 -16.85
N GLU A 109 3.60 -9.07 -16.88
CA GLU A 109 4.62 -9.35 -17.90
C GLU A 109 4.48 -10.80 -18.43
N PRO A 110 4.37 -11.01 -19.76
CA PRO A 110 4.36 -9.99 -20.82
C PRO A 110 3.11 -9.10 -20.75
N PHE A 111 3.29 -7.80 -20.97
CA PHE A 111 2.17 -6.87 -20.95
C PHE A 111 1.26 -7.07 -22.16
N ARG A 112 -0.02 -7.34 -21.92
CA ARG A 112 -1.08 -7.23 -22.92
C ARG A 112 -2.26 -6.45 -22.32
N PRO A 113 -2.95 -5.60 -23.09
CA PRO A 113 -4.14 -4.91 -22.60
C PRO A 113 -5.19 -5.89 -22.05
N PHE A 114 -5.76 -5.57 -20.90
CA PHE A 114 -6.69 -6.44 -20.19
C PHE A 114 -7.79 -5.65 -19.48
N ASP A 115 -8.87 -6.35 -19.13
CA ASP A 115 -9.96 -5.80 -18.33
C ASP A 115 -9.87 -6.36 -16.91
N GLU A 116 -10.12 -5.51 -15.92
CA GLU A 116 -10.27 -5.92 -14.52
C GLU A 116 -11.57 -5.33 -13.96
N LEU A 117 -12.20 -6.05 -13.04
CA LEU A 117 -13.31 -5.52 -12.25
C LEU A 117 -12.75 -4.80 -11.03
N VAL A 118 -13.09 -3.53 -10.88
CA VAL A 118 -12.67 -2.68 -9.75
C VAL A 118 -13.87 -2.42 -8.86
N TYR A 119 -13.77 -2.73 -7.57
CA TYR A 119 -14.89 -2.64 -6.63
C TYR A 119 -14.96 -1.24 -5.99
N VAL A 120 -15.94 -0.44 -6.41
CA VAL A 120 -16.04 0.98 -6.06
C VAL A 120 -16.95 1.25 -4.87
N SER A 121 -17.88 0.35 -4.55
CA SER A 121 -18.69 0.43 -3.35
C SER A 121 -19.14 -0.95 -2.88
N ALA A 122 -19.38 -1.08 -1.58
CA ALA A 122 -19.96 -2.26 -0.97
C ALA A 122 -21.01 -1.80 0.02
N ARG A 123 -22.23 -2.31 -0.09
CA ARG A 123 -23.30 -2.07 0.88
C ARG A 123 -23.67 -3.39 1.54
N ARG A 124 -23.66 -3.42 2.88
CA ARG A 124 -24.16 -4.57 3.63
C ARG A 124 -25.65 -4.76 3.34
N LYS A 125 -26.05 -5.96 2.93
CA LYS A 125 -27.45 -6.32 2.74
C LYS A 125 -28.15 -6.49 4.10
N PRO A 126 -29.45 -6.16 4.21
CA PRO A 126 -30.21 -6.43 5.42
C PRO A 126 -30.24 -7.93 5.77
N GLY A 127 -30.31 -8.24 7.06
CA GLY A 127 -30.44 -9.61 7.59
C GLY A 127 -29.29 -10.07 8.48
N GLY A 128 -29.45 -11.25 9.09
CA GLY A 128 -28.50 -11.80 10.08
C GLY A 128 -27.14 -12.23 9.52
N GLY A 129 -27.02 -12.40 8.20
CA GLY A 129 -25.77 -12.82 7.54
C GLY A 129 -24.86 -11.64 7.13
N MET A 130 -23.55 -11.87 7.11
CA MET A 130 -22.57 -10.92 6.57
C MET A 130 -22.55 -10.96 5.04
N ARG A 131 -23.59 -10.39 4.41
CA ARG A 131 -23.75 -10.33 2.95
C ARG A 131 -23.57 -8.90 2.45
N PHE A 132 -22.91 -8.73 1.31
CA PHE A 132 -22.67 -7.43 0.69
C PHE A 132 -23.22 -7.40 -0.75
N ALA A 133 -23.76 -6.26 -1.15
CA ALA A 133 -24.00 -5.88 -2.53
C ALA A 133 -22.80 -5.05 -2.98
N TRP A 134 -22.05 -5.57 -3.95
CA TRP A 134 -20.86 -4.92 -4.49
C TRP A 134 -21.21 -4.17 -5.76
N LEU A 135 -20.76 -2.92 -5.86
CA LEU A 135 -20.73 -2.18 -7.12
C LEU A 135 -19.31 -2.28 -7.67
N ALA A 136 -19.20 -2.75 -8.91
CA ALA A 136 -17.94 -2.87 -9.60
C ALA A 136 -18.00 -2.20 -10.97
N GLU A 137 -16.88 -1.62 -11.39
CA GLU A 137 -16.69 -1.07 -12.73
C GLU A 137 -15.70 -1.94 -13.50
N LYS A 138 -16.00 -2.24 -14.77
CA LYS A 138 -15.08 -2.95 -15.67
C LYS A 138 -14.14 -1.94 -16.31
N VAL A 139 -12.84 -2.10 -16.05
CA VAL A 139 -11.82 -1.13 -16.46
C VAL A 139 -10.83 -1.78 -17.41
N ARG A 140 -10.69 -1.21 -18.61
CA ARG A 140 -9.68 -1.62 -19.59
C ARG A 140 -8.35 -0.94 -19.31
N PHE A 141 -7.29 -1.69 -19.02
CA PHE A 141 -5.92 -1.22 -18.91
C PHE A 141 -5.21 -1.34 -20.25
N ARG A 142 -4.91 -0.20 -20.90
CA ARG A 142 -4.37 -0.18 -22.27
C ARG A 142 -2.85 -0.17 -22.34
N SER A 143 -2.19 0.22 -21.25
CA SER A 143 -0.74 0.41 -21.22
C SER A 143 -0.15 0.05 -19.86
N ARG A 144 1.17 -0.19 -19.81
CA ARG A 144 1.91 -0.30 -18.54
C ARG A 144 1.72 0.94 -17.66
N ARG A 145 1.64 2.13 -18.27
CA ARG A 145 1.38 3.39 -17.55
C ARG A 145 0.03 3.37 -16.82
N ASP A 146 -1.02 2.85 -17.47
CA ASP A 146 -2.35 2.72 -16.83
C ASP A 146 -2.25 1.88 -15.54
N VAL A 147 -1.60 0.72 -15.62
CA VAL A 147 -1.42 -0.20 -14.48
C VAL A 147 -0.57 0.44 -13.40
N ILE A 148 0.57 1.04 -13.76
CA ILE A 148 1.48 1.68 -12.81
C ILE A 148 0.76 2.77 -12.04
N ARG A 149 0.04 3.67 -12.74
CA ARG A 149 -0.67 4.77 -12.09
C ARG A 149 -1.83 4.29 -11.24
N PHE A 150 -2.56 3.27 -11.67
CA PHE A 150 -3.67 2.74 -10.90
C PHE A 150 -3.19 2.13 -9.59
N ILE A 151 -2.25 1.20 -9.66
CA ILE A 151 -1.69 0.53 -8.48
C ILE A 151 -1.03 1.57 -7.58
N TYR A 152 -0.26 2.50 -8.15
CA TYR A 152 0.34 3.57 -7.36
C TYR A 152 -0.69 4.39 -6.61
N CYS A 153 -1.76 4.85 -7.25
CA CYS A 153 -2.81 5.62 -6.57
C CYS A 153 -3.48 4.79 -5.45
N HIS A 154 -3.76 3.51 -5.71
CA HIS A 154 -4.35 2.61 -4.73
C HIS A 154 -3.44 2.49 -3.49
N GLU A 155 -2.18 2.13 -3.70
CA GLU A 155 -1.20 1.96 -2.61
C GLU A 155 -0.84 3.28 -1.93
N TRP A 156 -0.74 4.38 -2.67
CA TRP A 156 -0.49 5.69 -2.10
C TRP A 156 -1.58 6.10 -1.12
N LEU A 157 -2.86 5.75 -1.38
CA LEU A 157 -3.93 6.04 -0.42
C LEU A 157 -3.84 5.15 0.82
N HIS A 158 -3.43 3.88 0.69
CA HIS A 158 -3.09 3.04 1.85
C HIS A 158 -1.98 3.65 2.70
N TRP A 159 -0.91 4.11 2.05
CA TRP A 159 0.18 4.86 2.68
C TRP A 159 -0.33 6.12 3.39
N TYR A 160 -1.09 6.95 2.69
CA TYR A 160 -1.61 8.21 3.23
C TYR A 160 -2.50 7.98 4.47
N LEU A 161 -3.37 6.97 4.42
CA LEU A 161 -4.24 6.63 5.55
C LEU A 161 -3.44 6.19 6.78
N ARG A 162 -2.39 5.39 6.60
CA ARG A 162 -1.59 4.89 7.71
C ARG A 162 -0.63 5.94 8.24
N GLU A 163 0.24 6.47 7.39
CA GLU A 163 1.37 7.29 7.81
C GLU A 163 0.96 8.75 8.07
N MET A 164 0.05 9.30 7.26
CA MET A 164 -0.37 10.70 7.39
C MET A 164 -1.59 10.89 8.28
N GLN A 165 -2.52 9.92 8.30
CA GLN A 165 -3.77 10.03 9.07
C GLN A 165 -3.80 9.17 10.34
N GLY A 166 -2.83 8.27 10.55
CA GLY A 166 -2.80 7.37 11.71
C GLY A 166 -3.96 6.36 11.74
N ARG A 167 -4.60 6.11 10.59
CA ARG A 167 -5.74 5.20 10.45
C ARG A 167 -5.28 3.83 9.95
N ARG A 168 -6.16 2.82 10.07
CA ARG A 168 -5.92 1.53 9.43
C ARG A 168 -5.90 1.70 7.89
N SER A 169 -4.92 1.10 7.23
CA SER A 169 -4.78 1.01 5.77
C SER A 169 -5.73 -0.04 5.14
N GLY A 170 -6.94 -0.20 5.67
CA GLY A 170 -7.87 -1.27 5.27
C GLY A 170 -9.05 -0.79 4.44
N ALA A 171 -8.96 0.41 3.87
CA ALA A 171 -10.07 1.05 3.17
C ALA A 171 -10.11 0.68 1.67
N GLU A 172 -10.03 -0.61 1.35
CA GLU A 172 -9.85 -1.13 -0.02
C GLU A 172 -10.80 -0.49 -1.04
N THR A 173 -12.09 -0.43 -0.73
CA THR A 173 -13.09 0.16 -1.62
C THR A 173 -12.88 1.67 -1.84
N ALA A 174 -12.34 2.40 -0.87
CA ALA A 174 -11.98 3.81 -1.05
C ALA A 174 -10.67 3.94 -1.87
N CYS A 175 -9.71 3.04 -1.67
CA CYS A 175 -8.46 2.96 -2.44
C CYS A 175 -8.74 2.65 -3.92
N ASP A 176 -9.58 1.66 -4.20
CA ASP A 176 -10.05 1.31 -5.55
C ASP A 176 -10.76 2.48 -6.22
N ARG A 177 -11.68 3.14 -5.51
CA ARG A 177 -12.40 4.31 -6.03
C ARG A 177 -11.46 5.46 -6.33
N PHE A 178 -10.52 5.74 -5.43
CA PHE A 178 -9.51 6.78 -5.63
C PHE A 178 -8.64 6.47 -6.84
N ALA A 179 -8.13 5.25 -6.95
CA ALA A 179 -7.32 4.83 -8.09
C ALA A 179 -8.09 4.94 -9.41
N LEU A 180 -9.33 4.43 -9.44
CA LEU A 180 -10.19 4.42 -10.61
C LEU A 180 -10.46 5.82 -11.17
N ARG A 181 -10.77 6.78 -10.30
CA ARG A 181 -11.06 8.16 -10.71
C ARG A 181 -9.82 8.90 -11.21
N ASN A 182 -8.63 8.50 -10.76
CA ASN A 182 -7.44 9.36 -10.85
C ASN A 182 -6.31 8.81 -11.73
N PHE A 183 -6.23 7.50 -11.98
CA PHE A 183 -5.06 6.92 -12.66
C PHE A 183 -4.78 7.48 -14.08
N ARG A 184 -5.80 8.01 -14.75
CA ARG A 184 -5.65 8.64 -16.08
C ARG A 184 -5.45 10.15 -16.06
N ARG A 185 -5.72 10.81 -14.93
CA ARG A 185 -5.58 12.27 -14.81
C ARG A 185 -4.12 12.68 -14.94
N ARG A 186 -3.87 13.92 -15.35
CA ARG A 186 -2.51 14.49 -15.44
C ARG A 186 -1.95 14.86 -14.08
N SER A 187 -2.79 15.37 -13.20
CA SER A 187 -2.46 15.77 -11.83
C SER A 187 -3.47 15.16 -10.86
N VAL A 188 -2.97 14.71 -9.71
CA VAL A 188 -3.74 14.13 -8.60
C VAL A 188 -3.19 14.73 -7.31
N THR A 189 -4.08 15.08 -6.41
CA THR A 189 -3.79 15.84 -5.18
C THR A 189 -4.35 15.12 -3.95
N VAL A 190 -4.01 15.63 -2.78
CA VAL A 190 -4.59 15.15 -1.52
C VAL A 190 -6.10 15.40 -1.47
N ASP A 191 -6.61 16.46 -2.10
CA ASP A 191 -8.05 16.75 -2.13
C ASP A 191 -8.85 15.66 -2.85
N ASP A 192 -8.29 15.09 -3.92
CA ASP A 192 -8.89 13.96 -4.64
C ASP A 192 -9.01 12.72 -3.73
N ALA A 193 -8.04 12.54 -2.82
CA ALA A 193 -8.07 11.47 -1.83
C ALA A 193 -9.14 11.72 -0.76
N LEU A 194 -9.22 12.95 -0.25
CA LEU A 194 -10.27 13.35 0.71
C LEU A 194 -11.66 13.17 0.11
N GLU A 195 -11.86 13.45 -1.18
CA GLU A 195 -13.11 13.21 -1.89
C GLU A 195 -13.46 11.72 -1.96
N ALA A 196 -12.49 10.88 -2.36
CA ALA A 196 -12.69 9.43 -2.42
C ALA A 196 -13.09 8.84 -1.06
N LEU A 197 -12.50 9.36 0.03
CA LEU A 197 -12.81 8.99 1.41
C LEU A 197 -14.20 9.47 1.88
N ARG A 198 -14.69 10.62 1.39
CA ARG A 198 -16.06 11.08 1.68
C ARG A 198 -17.12 10.15 1.09
N GLY A 199 -16.88 9.64 -0.13
CA GLY A 199 -17.79 8.71 -0.82
C GLY A 199 -17.95 7.34 -0.12
N THR A 200 -17.15 7.05 0.91
CA THR A 200 -17.30 5.85 1.75
C THR A 200 -18.40 5.98 2.82
N ARG A 201 -18.93 7.20 3.04
CA ARG A 201 -20.21 7.35 3.75
C ARG A 201 -21.32 6.92 2.81
N THR A 202 -22.01 5.85 3.20
CA THR A 202 -23.17 5.21 2.55
C THR A 202 -24.01 6.21 1.75
N GLN A 203 -23.76 6.33 0.44
CA GLN A 203 -24.65 7.11 -0.43
C GLN A 203 -25.96 6.33 -0.63
N PRO A 204 -27.11 7.00 -0.63
CA PRO A 204 -28.38 6.37 -0.95
C PRO A 204 -28.36 5.87 -2.41
N VAL A 205 -28.99 4.71 -2.62
CA VAL A 205 -29.13 4.10 -3.94
C VAL A 205 -30.07 4.96 -4.79
N PRO A 206 -29.70 5.35 -6.03
CA PRO A 206 -30.62 5.97 -6.97
C PRO A 206 -31.85 5.08 -7.16
N GLU A 207 -33.04 5.68 -7.19
CA GLU A 207 -34.33 4.97 -7.20
C GLU A 207 -34.45 3.91 -8.31
N ALA A 208 -33.73 4.10 -9.43
CA ALA A 208 -33.62 3.17 -10.54
C ALA A 208 -33.08 1.76 -10.18
N TYR A 209 -32.45 1.58 -9.02
CA TYR A 209 -31.94 0.28 -8.57
C TYR A 209 -32.75 -0.35 -7.42
N ARG A 210 -33.97 0.16 -7.12
CA ARG A 210 -34.88 -0.45 -6.11
C ARG A 210 -35.61 -1.71 -6.58
N LEU A 211 -35.48 -2.12 -7.85
CA LEU A 211 -36.22 -3.26 -8.38
C LEU A 211 -35.37 -4.53 -8.41
N ALA A 212 -35.57 -5.35 -7.37
CA ALA A 212 -35.66 -6.82 -7.37
C ALA A 212 -35.44 -7.28 -5.92
N ALA A 213 -36.53 -7.31 -5.16
CA ALA A 213 -36.61 -8.02 -3.88
C ALA A 213 -36.76 -9.53 -4.14
#